data_AF-A0A7K4Q0Z9-F1
#
_entry.id   AF-A0A7K4Q0Z9-F1
#
_cell.length_a   1.000
_cell.length_b   1.000
_cell.length_c   1.000
_cell.angle_alpha   90.00
_cell.angle_beta   90.00
_cell.angle_gamma   90.00
#
_symmetry.space_group_name_H-M   'P 1'
#
loop_
_entity.id
_entity.type
_entity.pdbx_description
1 polymer ?
#
loop_
_entity_poly.entity_id
_entity_poly.type
_entity_poly.pdbx_seq_one_letter_code
_entity_poly.pdbx_strand_id
1 'polypeptide(L)'
;GVFSLQLSVQADIAPVAQVLVYTTVSRKEVIADSAKFYTELCFNNKVDLSFSPSAGLPASDAHLQFQASPNSLCAVRAVDKSVLLMKPEADLSPTSVYDLLPVKEFHGYVYDSRVPLEESPWNCVTVEPIVRDGITYVPEMGMNEEDTYSILKEMGLKVFTNTNVKKPRICSPSNHIYAVPAAVDFFFISPHSDISPETASYQLSTPEEVTETVRKYFPETWIWSLVPISSEGKADLEVTIPDTITEWKANAFCTSADTGFGLSPTVSLRAFQPFFVELTMPYSVVRGESFMLKATVFNYLPACIRVSVTLAQSTHFLATLVEKEEESHCLCENGRKTVAWLVTPKSLGQVEFSVTTEALQNHQPCGNYIVETPEKGRKDTVIRQLLVEPEGVEKETTQNSVLCGKG
;
A
#
# COMPACT_ATOMS: atom_id res chain seq x y z
N GLY A 1 24.52 40.62 6.11
CA GLY A 1 25.05 40.08 4.84
C GLY A 1 24.29 38.81 4.51
N VAL A 2 24.56 38.19 3.36
CA VAL A 2 24.01 36.88 3.00
C VAL A 2 25.14 35.86 3.04
N PHE A 3 24.90 34.70 3.66
CA PHE A 3 25.80 33.56 3.66
C PHE A 3 25.04 32.36 3.10
N SER A 4 25.51 31.81 1.98
CA SER A 4 24.81 30.76 1.24
C SER A 4 25.59 29.45 1.33
N LEU A 5 24.96 28.42 1.89
CA LEU A 5 25.47 27.05 1.94
C LEU A 5 24.68 26.17 0.97
N GLN A 6 25.35 25.24 0.29
CA GLN A 6 24.70 24.20 -0.49
C GLN A 6 24.83 22.87 0.25
N LEU A 7 23.71 22.17 0.40
CA LEU A 7 23.63 20.86 1.05
C LEU A 7 23.00 19.87 0.05
N SER A 8 23.70 18.78 -0.23
CA SER A 8 23.18 17.71 -1.10
C SER A 8 22.32 16.76 -0.27
N VAL A 9 21.01 16.75 -0.52
CA VAL A 9 20.08 15.83 0.14
C VAL A 9 20.30 14.40 -0.40
N GLN A 10 20.55 13.46 0.49
CA GLN A 10 20.72 12.03 0.24
C GLN A 10 19.83 11.22 1.21
N ALA A 11 19.63 9.93 0.95
CA ALA A 11 18.63 9.13 1.70
C ALA A 11 19.08 8.71 3.11
N ASP A 12 20.36 8.88 3.44
CA ASP A 12 20.94 8.75 4.78
C ASP A 12 20.54 9.89 5.73
N ILE A 13 20.09 11.03 5.19
CA ILE A 13 19.59 12.20 5.94
C ILE A 13 18.10 12.04 6.34
N ALA A 14 17.40 11.07 5.75
CA ALA A 14 15.98 10.85 6.05
C ALA A 14 15.76 10.18 7.41
N PRO A 15 14.71 10.57 8.18
CA PRO A 15 13.60 11.44 7.77
C PRO A 15 13.80 12.95 8.02
N VAL A 16 14.70 13.35 8.91
CA VAL A 16 14.85 14.75 9.38
C VAL A 16 16.31 15.19 9.35
N ALA A 17 16.60 16.21 8.53
CA ALA A 17 17.87 16.91 8.57
C ALA A 17 17.85 17.98 9.67
N GLN A 18 18.63 17.80 10.74
CA GLN A 18 18.95 18.87 11.69
C GLN A 18 20.27 19.55 11.27
N VAL A 19 20.26 20.86 11.02
CA VAL A 19 21.43 21.63 10.59
C VAL A 19 21.80 22.67 11.65
N LEU A 20 23.04 22.64 12.12
CA LEU A 20 23.63 23.64 13.02
C LEU A 20 24.54 24.59 12.24
N VAL A 21 24.42 25.89 12.49
CA VAL A 21 25.42 26.89 12.09
C VAL A 21 25.90 27.61 13.35
N TYR A 22 27.20 27.69 13.59
CA TYR A 22 27.76 28.41 14.72
C TYR A 22 29.07 29.15 14.38
N THR A 23 29.40 30.16 15.17
CA THR A 23 30.64 30.92 15.06
C THR A 23 31.16 31.37 16.42
N THR A 24 32.49 31.43 16.58
CA THR A 24 33.16 31.85 17.81
C THR A 24 33.66 33.27 17.70
N VAL A 25 33.15 34.17 18.54
CA VAL A 25 33.53 35.59 18.59
C VAL A 25 34.71 35.79 19.56
N SER A 26 35.57 36.78 19.27
CA SER A 26 36.85 37.07 19.96
C SER A 26 36.78 37.29 21.48
N ARG A 27 35.59 37.29 22.09
CA ARG A 27 35.35 37.39 23.54
C ARG A 27 35.10 36.04 24.23
N LYS A 28 35.41 34.91 23.56
CA LYS A 28 35.05 33.54 23.97
C LYS A 28 33.52 33.31 24.02
N GLU A 29 32.81 33.88 23.08
CA GLU A 29 31.35 33.80 22.97
C GLU A 29 30.99 32.99 21.72
N VAL A 30 29.94 32.16 21.79
CA VAL A 30 29.48 31.39 20.62
C VAL A 30 28.08 31.86 20.25
N ILE A 31 27.93 32.29 19.00
CA ILE A 31 26.62 32.55 18.40
C ILE A 31 26.29 31.32 17.55
N ALA A 32 25.11 30.74 17.75
CA ALA A 32 24.62 29.62 16.96
C ALA A 32 23.16 29.84 16.54
N ASP A 33 22.77 29.11 15.50
CA ASP A 33 21.40 29.00 14.99
C ASP A 33 21.21 27.56 14.46
N SER A 34 19.99 27.05 14.45
CA SER A 34 19.69 25.71 13.94
C SER A 34 18.36 25.62 13.21
N ALA A 35 18.31 24.81 12.16
CA ALA A 35 17.11 24.58 11.36
C ALA A 35 16.86 23.08 11.17
N LYS A 36 15.58 22.71 11.16
CA LYS A 36 15.12 21.34 10.88
C LYS A 36 14.43 21.29 9.53
N PHE A 37 14.82 20.35 8.68
CA PHE A 37 14.23 20.13 7.37
C PHE A 37 13.71 18.69 7.29
N TYR A 38 12.39 18.55 7.12
CA TYR A 38 11.79 17.26 6.80
C TYR A 38 12.16 16.89 5.36
N THR A 39 12.65 15.67 5.18
CA THR A 39 13.09 15.15 3.87
C THR A 39 12.14 14.06 3.39
N GLU A 40 12.17 13.80 2.08
CA GLU A 40 11.40 12.70 1.50
C GLU A 40 11.92 11.34 2.03
N LEU A 41 11.01 10.40 2.29
CA LEU A 41 11.32 9.05 2.80
C LEU A 41 11.91 8.17 1.69
N CYS A 42 13.07 8.57 1.20
CA CYS A 42 13.84 7.91 0.15
C CYS A 42 14.61 6.69 0.69
N PHE A 43 14.88 5.72 -0.19
CA PHE A 43 15.85 4.66 0.07
C PHE A 43 17.11 4.80 -0.80
N ASN A 44 18.26 4.29 -0.34
CA ASN A 44 19.51 4.29 -1.10
C ASN A 44 19.49 3.26 -2.23
N ASN A 45 19.04 2.03 -1.95
CA ASN A 45 18.76 1.04 -2.99
C ASN A 45 17.51 1.50 -3.77
N LYS A 46 17.70 2.02 -4.98
CA LYS A 46 16.59 2.39 -5.88
C LYS A 46 16.05 1.12 -6.52
N VAL A 47 14.81 0.76 -6.22
CA VAL A 47 14.13 -0.42 -6.74
C VAL A 47 13.00 0.01 -7.66
N ASP A 48 12.96 -0.55 -8.86
CA ASP A 48 11.94 -0.37 -9.87
C ASP A 48 11.49 -1.73 -10.41
N LEU A 49 10.22 -1.80 -10.83
CA LEU A 49 9.60 -2.99 -11.41
C LEU A 49 8.87 -2.61 -12.69
N SER A 50 8.80 -3.52 -13.65
CA SER A 50 7.91 -3.35 -14.81
C SER A 50 7.38 -4.70 -15.31
N PHE A 51 6.13 -4.71 -15.79
CA PHE A 51 5.57 -5.86 -16.50
C PHE A 51 5.70 -5.67 -18.00
N SER A 52 6.22 -6.68 -18.69
CA SER A 52 6.36 -6.74 -20.14
C SER A 52 5.66 -8.00 -20.68
N PRO A 53 4.48 -7.90 -21.30
CA PRO A 53 3.65 -6.71 -21.47
C PRO A 53 2.92 -6.29 -20.17
N SER A 54 2.46 -5.04 -20.10
CA SER A 54 1.66 -4.51 -18.98
C SER A 54 0.17 -4.89 -19.05
N ALA A 55 -0.27 -5.53 -20.13
CA ALA A 55 -1.58 -6.12 -20.27
C ALA A 55 -1.50 -7.39 -21.13
N GLY A 56 -2.31 -8.39 -20.81
CA GLY A 56 -2.29 -9.69 -21.50
C GLY A 56 -3.61 -10.45 -21.35
N LEU A 57 -3.66 -11.63 -21.96
CA LEU A 57 -4.79 -12.55 -21.82
C LEU A 57 -4.61 -13.42 -20.57
N PRO A 58 -5.71 -13.96 -20.01
CA PRO A 58 -5.65 -15.17 -19.19
C PRO A 58 -4.73 -16.23 -19.80
N ALA A 59 -3.87 -16.84 -18.98
CA ALA A 59 -2.93 -17.90 -19.34
C ALA A 59 -1.90 -17.58 -20.45
N SER A 60 -1.69 -16.30 -20.84
CA SER A 60 -0.52 -15.91 -21.64
C SER A 60 0.66 -15.53 -20.75
N ASP A 61 1.88 -15.72 -21.24
CA ASP A 61 3.10 -15.41 -20.49
C ASP A 61 3.46 -13.92 -20.50
N ALA A 62 4.13 -13.49 -19.44
CA ALA A 62 4.64 -12.14 -19.25
C ALA A 62 5.94 -12.16 -18.44
N HIS A 63 6.73 -11.11 -18.57
CA HIS A 63 7.98 -10.92 -17.83
C HIS A 63 7.79 -9.86 -16.75
N LEU A 64 8.12 -10.18 -15.51
CA LEU A 64 8.28 -9.20 -14.44
C LEU A 64 9.77 -8.82 -14.33
N GLN A 65 10.08 -7.60 -14.73
CA GLN A 65 11.43 -7.06 -14.81
C GLN A 65 11.76 -6.27 -13.55
N PHE A 66 13.01 -6.39 -13.12
CA PHE A 66 13.55 -5.79 -11.91
C PHE A 66 14.72 -4.88 -12.26
N GLN A 67 14.76 -3.69 -11.67
CA GLN A 67 15.95 -2.84 -11.64
C GLN A 67 16.24 -2.48 -10.19
N ALA A 68 17.43 -2.80 -9.70
CA ALA A 68 17.86 -2.55 -8.32
C ALA A 68 19.40 -2.47 -8.23
N SER A 69 19.93 -2.27 -7.03
CA SER A 69 21.38 -2.32 -6.83
C SER A 69 21.96 -3.70 -7.19
N PRO A 70 23.14 -3.78 -7.82
CA PRO A 70 23.80 -5.04 -8.13
C PRO A 70 23.91 -6.00 -6.94
N ASN A 71 23.78 -7.30 -7.20
CA ASN A 71 23.87 -8.38 -6.20
C ASN A 71 22.87 -8.28 -5.03
N SER A 72 21.82 -7.44 -5.14
CA SER A 72 20.76 -7.38 -4.14
C SER A 72 19.81 -8.58 -4.21
N LEU A 73 19.11 -8.87 -3.12
CA LEU A 73 18.05 -9.88 -3.08
C LEU A 73 16.70 -9.20 -2.95
N CYS A 74 15.82 -9.38 -3.93
CA CYS A 74 14.47 -8.82 -3.96
C CYS A 74 13.44 -9.85 -3.50
N ALA A 75 12.56 -9.46 -2.58
CA ALA A 75 11.34 -10.18 -2.26
C ALA A 75 10.17 -9.51 -3.00
N VAL A 76 9.44 -10.28 -3.81
CA VAL A 76 8.35 -9.80 -4.68
C VAL A 76 7.04 -10.48 -4.34
N ARG A 77 5.95 -9.70 -4.35
CA ARG A 77 4.58 -10.22 -4.28
C ARG A 77 3.73 -9.65 -5.42
N ALA A 78 2.72 -10.41 -5.85
CA ALA A 78 1.64 -9.90 -6.69
C ALA A 78 0.29 -10.45 -6.21
N VAL A 79 -0.70 -9.57 -6.06
CA VAL A 79 -2.05 -9.88 -5.54
C VAL A 79 -3.14 -9.31 -6.44
N ASP A 80 -4.33 -9.88 -6.38
CA ASP A 80 -5.50 -9.32 -7.07
C ASP A 80 -5.91 -7.99 -6.41
N LYS A 81 -6.29 -6.99 -7.23
CA LYS A 81 -6.76 -5.68 -6.74
C LYS A 81 -7.92 -5.75 -5.75
N SER A 82 -8.78 -6.76 -5.82
CA SER A 82 -9.85 -7.01 -4.83
C SER A 82 -9.30 -7.30 -3.44
N VAL A 83 -8.18 -8.02 -3.32
CA VAL A 83 -7.50 -8.29 -2.04
C VAL A 83 -6.97 -6.99 -1.42
N LEU A 84 -6.34 -6.14 -2.25
CA LEU A 84 -5.85 -4.83 -1.82
C LEU A 84 -6.99 -3.90 -1.36
N LEU A 85 -8.16 -3.98 -2.00
CA LEU A 85 -9.37 -3.25 -1.58
C LEU A 85 -9.96 -3.75 -0.25
N MET A 86 -9.70 -5.00 0.15
CA MET A 86 -10.16 -5.52 1.45
C MET A 86 -9.29 -5.10 2.63
N LYS A 87 -7.96 -4.96 2.44
CA LYS A 87 -7.00 -4.62 3.51
C LYS A 87 -5.83 -3.74 3.02
N PRO A 88 -6.09 -2.45 2.66
CA PRO A 88 -5.03 -1.55 2.19
C PRO A 88 -3.97 -1.22 3.25
N GLU A 89 -4.31 -1.36 4.54
CA GLU A 89 -3.40 -1.11 5.67
C GLU A 89 -2.26 -2.14 5.80
N ALA A 90 -2.34 -3.26 5.07
CA ALA A 90 -1.32 -4.31 5.09
C ALA A 90 -0.14 -4.06 4.13
N ASP A 91 -0.17 -2.98 3.34
CA ASP A 91 0.82 -2.70 2.30
C ASP A 91 2.05 -1.95 2.83
N LEU A 92 3.23 -2.51 2.57
CA LEU A 92 4.52 -1.89 2.86
C LEU A 92 4.66 -0.56 2.10
N SER A 93 4.84 0.51 2.87
CA SER A 93 5.09 1.88 2.41
C SER A 93 6.39 2.43 3.00
N PRO A 94 7.01 3.47 2.41
CA PRO A 94 8.21 4.09 2.98
C PRO A 94 7.98 4.54 4.43
N THR A 95 6.82 5.14 4.72
CA THR A 95 6.40 5.52 6.08
C THR A 95 6.44 4.34 7.04
N SER A 96 5.82 3.20 6.68
CA SER A 96 5.80 2.01 7.55
C SER A 96 7.19 1.43 7.85
N VAL A 97 8.17 1.62 6.97
CA VAL A 97 9.56 1.20 7.19
C VAL A 97 10.30 2.20 8.07
N TYR A 98 10.15 3.51 7.81
CA TYR A 98 10.73 4.56 8.65
C TYR A 98 10.14 4.59 10.06
N ASP A 99 8.88 4.19 10.24
CA ASP A 99 8.20 4.06 11.55
C ASP A 99 8.78 2.94 12.43
N LEU A 100 9.52 1.98 11.85
CA LEU A 100 10.24 0.95 12.61
C LEU A 100 11.60 1.42 13.14
N LEU A 101 12.07 2.62 12.77
CA LEU A 101 13.31 3.19 13.30
C LEU A 101 13.11 3.65 14.76
N PRO A 102 13.86 3.12 15.74
CA PRO A 102 13.66 3.42 17.15
C PRO A 102 14.08 4.85 17.53
N VAL A 103 14.91 5.50 16.72
CA VAL A 103 15.29 6.91 16.83
C VAL A 103 15.27 7.50 15.42
N LYS A 104 14.42 8.50 15.21
CA LYS A 104 14.31 9.28 13.96
C LYS A 104 14.94 10.67 14.07
N GLU A 105 15.02 11.18 15.29
CA GLU A 105 15.50 12.51 15.64
C GLU A 105 16.07 12.44 17.07
N PHE A 106 17.15 13.17 17.34
CA PHE A 106 17.60 13.44 18.71
C PHE A 106 17.01 14.76 19.19
N HIS A 107 16.38 14.74 20.36
CA HIS A 107 15.81 15.93 20.97
C HIS A 107 16.06 15.98 22.49
N GLY A 108 16.76 17.03 22.94
CA GLY A 108 17.09 17.20 24.35
C GLY A 108 18.09 16.18 24.89
N TYR A 109 18.20 16.13 26.24
CA TYR A 109 19.00 15.13 26.96
C TYR A 109 18.10 14.14 27.72
N VAL A 110 17.06 13.65 27.03
CA VAL A 110 16.08 12.71 27.60
C VAL A 110 16.64 11.29 27.49
N TYR A 111 16.90 10.66 28.63
CA TYR A 111 17.18 9.23 28.73
C TYR A 111 16.09 8.60 29.62
N ASP A 112 15.42 7.57 29.07
CA ASP A 112 14.25 6.88 29.67
C ASP A 112 13.41 7.71 30.65
N SER A 113 12.56 8.58 30.09
CA SER A 113 11.29 9.07 30.64
C SER A 113 11.22 9.70 32.05
N ARG A 114 12.29 9.67 32.87
CA ARG A 114 12.21 9.89 34.33
C ARG A 114 13.36 10.70 34.93
N VAL A 115 14.50 10.83 34.25
CA VAL A 115 15.64 11.61 34.75
C VAL A 115 16.24 12.46 33.62
N PRO A 116 16.08 13.80 33.65
CA PRO A 116 16.85 14.69 32.80
C PRO A 116 18.35 14.54 33.13
N LEU A 117 19.18 14.17 32.14
CA LEU A 117 20.63 14.04 32.32
C LEU A 117 21.34 15.41 32.27
N GLU A 118 20.78 16.40 32.97
CA GLU A 118 21.31 17.76 33.10
C GLU A 118 22.17 17.91 34.36
N GLU A 119 23.16 18.79 34.27
CA GLU A 119 23.95 19.19 35.42
C GLU A 119 23.09 19.97 36.44
N SER A 120 23.37 19.77 37.72
CA SER A 120 22.59 20.33 38.81
C SER A 120 22.46 21.86 38.70
N PRO A 121 21.25 22.46 38.77
CA PRO A 121 20.99 23.86 38.41
C PRO A 121 21.54 24.91 39.41
N TRP A 122 22.38 24.49 40.36
CA TRP A 122 22.83 25.25 41.53
C TRP A 122 24.08 26.11 41.27
N ASN A 123 24.71 25.98 40.10
CA ASN A 123 25.78 26.86 39.65
C ASN A 123 25.19 28.20 39.15
N CYS A 124 24.53 28.95 40.03
CA CYS A 124 24.09 30.31 39.78
C CYS A 124 25.18 31.33 40.17
N VAL A 125 25.19 32.48 39.49
CA VAL A 125 26.13 33.57 39.72
C VAL A 125 25.46 34.65 40.57
N THR A 126 26.09 35.03 41.67
CA THR A 126 25.71 36.22 42.44
C THR A 126 26.28 37.46 41.76
N VAL A 127 25.44 38.44 41.44
CA VAL A 127 25.86 39.70 40.81
C VAL A 127 25.48 40.86 41.73
N GLU A 128 26.44 41.75 42.02
CA GLU A 128 26.21 42.93 42.86
C GLU A 128 25.49 44.05 42.10
N PRO A 129 24.60 44.83 42.74
CA PRO A 129 23.94 45.96 42.09
C PRO A 129 24.94 47.04 41.66
N ILE A 130 24.86 47.47 40.39
CA ILE A 130 25.76 48.48 39.84
C ILE A 130 25.19 49.87 40.19
N VAL A 131 25.88 50.63 41.04
CA VAL A 131 25.49 52.02 41.33
C VAL A 131 26.25 52.97 40.42
N ARG A 132 25.51 53.79 39.67
CA ARG A 132 26.08 54.82 38.77
C ARG A 132 25.23 56.08 38.81
N ASP A 133 25.88 57.22 39.03
CA ASP A 133 25.25 58.55 39.05
C ASP A 133 24.04 58.65 40.01
N GLY A 134 24.08 57.88 41.11
CA GLY A 134 23.02 57.77 42.12
C GLY A 134 21.91 56.77 41.81
N ILE A 135 21.89 56.19 40.60
CA ILE A 135 20.93 55.17 40.17
C ILE A 135 21.53 53.78 40.43
N THR A 136 20.73 52.89 41.03
CA THR A 136 21.10 51.48 41.25
C THR A 136 20.50 50.61 40.16
N TYR A 137 21.36 49.93 39.40
CA TYR A 137 20.98 48.99 38.35
C TYR A 137 21.14 47.56 38.87
N VAL A 138 20.03 46.82 38.95
CA VAL A 138 20.01 45.39 39.26
C VAL A 138 19.83 44.62 37.94
N PRO A 139 20.69 43.64 37.63
CA PRO A 139 20.52 42.82 36.42
C PRO A 139 19.35 41.83 36.60
N GLU A 140 18.26 42.08 35.89
CA GLU A 140 17.10 41.19 35.86
C GLU A 140 17.31 40.06 34.85
N MET A 141 16.81 38.85 35.18
CA MET A 141 16.88 37.69 34.29
C MET A 141 15.68 37.65 33.35
N GLY A 142 15.89 37.97 32.08
CA GLY A 142 14.92 37.66 31.03
C GLY A 142 14.56 36.17 31.03
N MET A 143 13.31 35.85 31.36
CA MET A 143 12.82 34.48 31.57
C MET A 143 12.68 33.67 30.26
N ASN A 144 12.48 34.37 29.13
CA ASN A 144 12.18 33.78 27.82
C ASN A 144 13.32 34.01 26.81
N GLU A 145 14.55 34.23 27.28
CA GLU A 145 15.73 34.41 26.43
C GLU A 145 16.47 33.08 26.28
N GLU A 146 16.53 32.60 25.04
CA GLU A 146 17.23 31.38 24.66
C GLU A 146 18.75 31.58 24.54
N ASP A 147 19.53 30.53 24.76
CA ASP A 147 20.99 30.56 24.67
C ASP A 147 21.56 29.48 23.74
N THR A 148 22.82 29.65 23.31
CA THR A 148 23.50 28.71 22.41
C THR A 148 23.54 27.28 22.97
N TYR A 149 23.58 27.11 24.30
CA TYR A 149 23.46 25.81 24.94
C TYR A 149 22.07 25.18 24.77
N SER A 150 20.99 25.95 24.78
CA SER A 150 19.63 25.48 24.53
C SER A 150 19.48 24.97 23.10
N ILE A 151 20.00 25.71 22.11
CA ILE A 151 20.05 25.27 20.69
C ILE A 151 20.79 23.93 20.55
N LEU A 152 22.00 23.84 21.12
CA LEU A 152 22.81 22.60 21.09
C LEU A 152 22.12 21.44 21.80
N LYS A 153 21.44 21.71 22.93
CA LYS A 153 20.62 20.74 23.67
C LYS A 153 19.40 20.30 22.87
N GLU A 154 18.74 21.18 22.12
CA GLU A 154 17.56 20.86 21.32
C GLU A 154 17.89 19.83 20.24
N MET A 155 19.09 19.92 19.64
CA MET A 155 19.66 18.92 18.72
C MET A 155 20.26 17.67 19.43
N GLY A 156 20.14 17.57 20.75
CA GLY A 156 20.70 16.46 21.55
C GLY A 156 22.24 16.45 21.71
N LEU A 157 22.94 17.51 21.30
CA LEU A 157 24.40 17.55 21.22
C LEU A 157 25.05 18.03 22.54
N LYS A 158 25.63 17.09 23.30
CA LYS A 158 26.46 17.45 24.48
C LYS A 158 27.82 17.99 24.06
N VAL A 159 28.03 19.30 24.22
CA VAL A 159 29.26 20.01 23.82
C VAL A 159 30.16 20.31 25.02
N PHE A 160 31.43 19.92 24.91
CA PHE A 160 32.51 20.35 25.80
C PHE A 160 33.26 21.51 25.15
N THR A 161 33.41 22.64 25.85
CA THR A 161 34.02 23.85 25.26
C THR A 161 34.74 24.72 26.31
N ASN A 162 35.66 25.56 25.84
CA ASN A 162 36.34 26.61 26.62
C ASN A 162 35.75 28.02 26.38
N THR A 163 34.59 28.09 25.72
CA THR A 163 33.81 29.30 25.43
C THR A 163 32.49 29.33 26.20
N ASN A 164 31.92 30.52 26.34
CA ASN A 164 30.62 30.72 26.95
C ASN A 164 29.51 30.35 25.94
N VAL A 165 28.80 29.25 26.23
CA VAL A 165 27.61 28.78 25.50
C VAL A 165 26.33 28.83 26.34
N LYS A 166 26.46 28.80 27.67
CA LYS A 166 25.35 28.92 28.64
C LYS A 166 25.19 30.37 29.09
N LYS A 167 23.96 30.87 29.17
CA LYS A 167 23.60 32.09 29.88
C LYS A 167 23.89 31.92 31.38
N PRO A 168 24.58 32.87 32.04
CA PRO A 168 24.77 32.81 33.49
C PRO A 168 23.42 32.96 34.19
N ARG A 169 23.02 31.97 35.00
CA ARG A 169 21.81 32.07 35.83
C ARG A 169 22.10 32.93 37.05
N ILE A 170 21.41 34.05 37.21
CA ILE A 170 21.56 34.89 38.41
C ILE A 170 20.76 34.28 39.56
N CYS A 171 21.34 34.21 40.76
CA CYS A 171 20.65 33.71 41.95
C CYS A 171 19.55 34.69 42.40
N SER A 172 18.28 34.28 42.37
CA SER A 172 17.15 35.18 42.68
C SER A 172 16.80 35.22 44.18
N PRO A 173 16.58 36.41 44.79
CA PRO A 173 15.97 36.51 46.11
C PRO A 173 14.47 36.14 46.01
N SER A 174 14.07 35.09 46.72
CA SER A 174 12.74 34.49 46.61
C SER A 174 11.59 35.40 47.05
N ASN A 175 10.50 35.48 46.26
CA ASN A 175 9.14 35.61 46.81
C ASN A 175 7.99 35.26 45.83
N HIS A 176 7.08 34.43 46.34
CA HIS A 176 5.64 34.18 46.10
C HIS A 176 4.90 34.41 44.73
N ILE A 177 3.95 33.49 44.52
CA ILE A 177 2.99 33.36 43.40
C ILE A 177 1.69 34.13 43.66
N TYR A 178 1.03 34.66 42.61
CA TYR A 178 -0.41 35.01 42.58
C TYR A 178 -1.06 34.76 41.19
N ALA A 179 -2.39 34.68 41.14
CA ALA A 179 -3.28 34.56 39.96
C ALA A 179 -4.64 35.23 40.29
N VAL A 180 -5.74 35.30 39.50
CA VAL A 180 -6.30 34.63 38.29
C VAL A 180 -7.17 35.71 37.52
N PRO A 181 -8.06 35.49 36.49
CA PRO A 181 -8.68 34.28 35.92
C PRO A 181 -8.63 34.24 34.36
N ALA A 182 -9.75 33.96 33.66
CA ALA A 182 -9.93 33.83 32.20
C ALA A 182 -11.38 34.17 31.77
N ALA A 183 -11.68 34.29 30.45
CA ALA A 183 -12.86 33.71 29.72
C ALA A 183 -13.24 34.38 28.36
N VAL A 184 -13.76 33.56 27.40
CA VAL A 184 -14.67 33.78 26.21
C VAL A 184 -14.32 34.85 25.12
N ASP A 185 -14.26 34.55 23.81
CA ASP A 185 -15.24 34.10 22.74
C ASP A 185 -16.16 35.25 22.20
N PHE A 186 -16.56 35.40 20.92
CA PHE A 186 -17.09 34.45 19.89
C PHE A 186 -16.87 34.90 18.39
N PHE A 187 -16.82 33.92 17.46
CA PHE A 187 -17.21 33.77 16.01
C PHE A 187 -17.83 34.95 15.17
N PHE A 188 -18.05 34.93 13.82
CA PHE A 188 -18.14 33.95 12.69
C PHE A 188 -17.33 34.46 11.43
N ILE A 189 -17.51 34.22 10.10
CA ILE A 189 -18.51 33.63 9.16
C ILE A 189 -17.77 33.12 7.85
N SER A 190 -18.41 32.40 6.91
CA SER A 190 -17.84 31.90 5.62
C SER A 190 -18.91 31.71 4.50
N PRO A 191 -18.57 31.71 3.17
CA PRO A 191 -19.46 31.17 2.12
C PRO A 191 -18.82 30.39 0.92
N HIS A 192 -19.23 29.12 0.77
CA HIS A 192 -19.75 28.42 -0.44
C HIS A 192 -19.12 28.41 -1.87
N SER A 193 -18.88 27.17 -2.37
CA SER A 193 -19.17 26.61 -3.73
C SER A 193 -18.45 27.16 -5.01
N ASP A 194 -18.30 26.46 -6.16
CA ASP A 194 -18.72 25.11 -6.64
C ASP A 194 -17.94 24.59 -7.89
N ILE A 195 -18.11 23.29 -8.23
CA ILE A 195 -18.05 22.65 -9.60
C ILE A 195 -16.71 22.52 -10.41
N SER A 196 -16.60 21.43 -11.20
CA SER A 196 -15.57 21.09 -12.22
C SER A 196 -16.19 20.90 -13.63
N PRO A 197 -15.44 20.77 -14.75
CA PRO A 197 -15.13 19.42 -15.30
C PRO A 197 -13.90 19.31 -16.27
N GLU A 198 -13.91 18.28 -17.14
CA GLU A 198 -13.06 17.89 -18.30
C GLU A 198 -11.96 16.83 -18.01
N THR A 199 -11.93 15.60 -18.55
CA THR A 199 -12.12 14.96 -19.91
C THR A 199 -10.92 15.08 -20.86
N ALA A 200 -10.45 14.03 -21.56
CA ALA A 200 -10.71 12.58 -21.47
C ALA A 200 -9.64 11.75 -22.23
N SER A 201 -9.61 10.43 -21.96
CA SER A 201 -9.27 9.29 -22.85
C SER A 201 -8.09 9.35 -23.86
N TYR A 202 -7.27 8.30 -23.85
CA TYR A 202 -6.93 7.55 -25.08
C TYR A 202 -7.06 6.04 -24.85
N GLN A 203 -7.17 5.26 -25.93
CA GLN A 203 -7.72 3.89 -25.92
C GLN A 203 -6.67 2.78 -26.12
N LEU A 204 -7.10 1.55 -25.81
CA LEU A 204 -6.66 0.27 -26.38
C LEU A 204 -6.67 0.33 -27.94
N SER A 205 -6.04 -0.54 -28.73
CA SER A 205 -5.62 -1.94 -28.52
C SER A 205 -4.70 -2.44 -29.65
N THR A 206 -4.12 -3.63 -29.47
CA THR A 206 -3.98 -4.67 -30.52
C THR A 206 -3.62 -6.02 -29.89
N PRO A 207 -4.27 -7.12 -30.30
CA PRO A 207 -3.58 -8.43 -30.31
C PRO A 207 -3.96 -9.32 -31.52
N GLU A 208 -2.98 -10.00 -32.12
CA GLU A 208 -3.17 -10.99 -33.21
C GLU A 208 -3.05 -12.46 -32.75
N GLU A 209 -3.48 -13.40 -33.59
CA GLU A 209 -3.53 -14.88 -33.46
C GLU A 209 -4.61 -15.53 -32.56
N VAL A 210 -5.24 -16.59 -33.09
CA VAL A 210 -6.46 -17.23 -32.55
C VAL A 210 -6.16 -18.28 -31.49
N THR A 211 -6.77 -18.17 -30.31
CA THR A 211 -6.74 -19.16 -29.23
C THR A 211 -8.11 -19.39 -28.59
N GLU A 212 -8.33 -20.60 -28.05
CA GLU A 212 -9.46 -20.99 -27.19
C GLU A 212 -9.06 -20.79 -25.72
N THR A 213 -9.92 -20.20 -24.89
CA THR A 213 -9.58 -19.90 -23.48
C THR A 213 -10.24 -20.88 -22.51
N VAL A 214 -9.42 -21.60 -21.73
CA VAL A 214 -9.88 -22.52 -20.68
C VAL A 214 -9.28 -22.08 -19.35
N ARG A 215 -10.14 -21.57 -18.48
CA ARG A 215 -9.80 -20.77 -17.30
C ARG A 215 -10.14 -21.53 -16.01
N LYS A 216 -9.12 -21.81 -15.19
CA LYS A 216 -9.18 -22.67 -13.99
C LYS A 216 -8.32 -22.18 -12.81
N TYR A 217 -7.26 -21.42 -13.07
CA TYR A 217 -6.29 -20.96 -12.08
C TYR A 217 -6.63 -19.55 -11.61
N PHE A 218 -7.44 -19.48 -10.55
CA PHE A 218 -7.96 -18.25 -9.97
C PHE A 218 -7.42 -18.02 -8.54
N PRO A 219 -6.12 -17.71 -8.36
CA PRO A 219 -5.55 -17.41 -7.04
C PRO A 219 -6.00 -16.03 -6.53
N GLU A 220 -5.80 -15.77 -5.24
CA GLU A 220 -5.86 -14.42 -4.64
C GLU A 220 -4.47 -13.73 -4.63
N THR A 221 -3.41 -14.54 -4.46
CA THR A 221 -1.99 -14.14 -4.53
C THR A 221 -1.32 -14.94 -5.64
N TRP A 222 -0.74 -14.25 -6.63
CA TRP A 222 -0.15 -14.83 -7.83
C TRP A 222 1.35 -15.07 -7.69
N ILE A 223 2.11 -14.06 -7.26
CA ILE A 223 3.57 -14.14 -7.11
C ILE A 223 3.91 -14.00 -5.63
N TRP A 224 4.82 -14.85 -5.14
CA TRP A 224 5.44 -14.75 -3.82
C TRP A 224 6.84 -15.38 -3.88
N SER A 225 7.85 -14.59 -4.28
CA SER A 225 9.15 -15.11 -4.70
C SER A 225 10.33 -14.29 -4.16
N LEU A 226 11.50 -14.92 -4.09
CA LEU A 226 12.78 -14.24 -3.91
C LEU A 226 13.56 -14.27 -5.24
N VAL A 227 14.03 -13.11 -5.69
CA VAL A 227 14.73 -12.91 -6.97
C VAL A 227 16.09 -12.27 -6.70
N PRO A 228 17.21 -12.95 -7.00
CA PRO A 228 18.54 -12.36 -6.92
C PRO A 228 18.80 -11.45 -8.12
N ILE A 229 19.36 -10.27 -7.86
CA ILE A 229 19.66 -9.26 -8.88
C ILE A 229 21.10 -9.44 -9.38
N SER A 230 21.29 -9.40 -10.70
CA SER A 230 22.60 -9.60 -11.33
C SER A 230 23.60 -8.48 -10.99
N SER A 231 24.86 -8.69 -11.38
CA SER A 231 25.91 -7.66 -11.33
C SER A 231 25.61 -6.42 -12.19
N GLU A 232 24.66 -6.51 -13.13
CA GLU A 232 24.20 -5.37 -13.95
C GLU A 232 23.06 -4.57 -13.30
N GLY A 233 22.63 -4.94 -12.09
CA GLY A 233 21.51 -4.30 -11.39
C GLY A 233 20.14 -4.70 -11.94
N LYS A 234 20.05 -5.80 -12.71
CA LYS A 234 18.81 -6.27 -13.34
C LYS A 234 18.48 -7.72 -13.05
N ALA A 235 17.20 -8.06 -13.09
CA ALA A 235 16.70 -9.43 -13.23
C ALA A 235 15.38 -9.44 -14.03
N ASP A 236 15.01 -10.62 -14.51
CA ASP A 236 13.77 -10.88 -15.23
C ASP A 236 13.16 -12.18 -14.67
N LEU A 237 11.84 -12.19 -14.46
CA LEU A 237 11.08 -13.32 -13.96
C LEU A 237 9.91 -13.61 -14.92
N GLU A 238 10.05 -14.66 -15.71
CA GLU A 238 8.99 -15.22 -16.56
C GLU A 238 7.84 -15.76 -15.71
N VAL A 239 6.61 -15.31 -15.98
CA VAL A 239 5.39 -15.65 -15.24
C VAL A 239 4.17 -15.77 -16.17
N THR A 240 3.43 -16.87 -16.06
CA THR A 240 2.14 -17.01 -16.75
C THR A 240 1.04 -16.23 -16.01
N ILE A 241 0.26 -15.43 -16.74
CA ILE A 241 -0.82 -14.59 -16.19
C ILE A 241 -1.98 -15.50 -15.70
N PRO A 242 -2.54 -15.30 -14.48
CA PRO A 242 -3.63 -16.12 -13.98
C PRO A 242 -4.97 -15.89 -14.71
N ASP A 243 -5.91 -16.79 -14.49
CA ASP A 243 -7.18 -16.82 -15.22
C ASP A 243 -8.23 -15.79 -14.74
N THR A 244 -7.94 -15.09 -13.64
CA THR A 244 -8.76 -14.00 -13.13
C THR A 244 -8.64 -12.78 -14.04
N ILE A 245 -9.75 -12.38 -14.66
CA ILE A 245 -9.85 -11.17 -15.50
C ILE A 245 -9.92 -9.97 -14.55
N THR A 246 -8.77 -9.32 -14.34
CA THR A 246 -8.53 -8.40 -13.22
C THR A 246 -7.36 -7.45 -13.50
N GLU A 247 -7.03 -6.61 -12.53
CA GLU A 247 -5.78 -5.87 -12.47
C GLU A 247 -4.91 -6.44 -11.34
N TRP A 248 -3.83 -7.13 -11.69
CA TRP A 248 -2.84 -7.64 -10.74
C TRP A 248 -1.95 -6.49 -10.26
N LYS A 249 -1.78 -6.38 -8.94
CA LYS A 249 -0.93 -5.36 -8.29
C LYS A 249 0.32 -6.03 -7.72
N ALA A 250 1.49 -5.56 -8.10
CA ALA A 250 2.77 -6.12 -7.67
C ALA A 250 3.69 -5.05 -7.09
N ASN A 251 4.41 -5.39 -6.02
CA ASN A 251 5.53 -4.61 -5.52
C ASN A 251 6.62 -5.52 -4.94
N ALA A 252 7.82 -4.98 -4.79
CA ALA A 252 8.97 -5.68 -4.23
C ALA A 252 9.76 -4.79 -3.28
N PHE A 253 10.45 -5.41 -2.33
CA PHE A 253 11.53 -4.76 -1.59
C PHE A 253 12.83 -5.53 -1.79
N CYS A 254 13.97 -4.84 -1.81
CA CYS A 254 15.26 -5.44 -2.09
C CYS A 254 16.32 -5.04 -1.05
N THR A 255 17.17 -5.98 -0.66
CA THR A 255 18.26 -5.75 0.29
C THR A 255 19.61 -5.95 -0.38
N SER A 256 20.52 -4.99 -0.19
CA SER A 256 21.93 -5.04 -0.60
C SER A 256 22.83 -4.84 0.62
N ALA A 257 24.03 -5.42 0.59
CA ALA A 257 25.07 -5.12 1.58
C ALA A 257 25.62 -3.70 1.43
N ASP A 258 25.68 -3.17 0.20
CA ASP A 258 26.32 -1.89 -0.11
C ASP A 258 25.35 -0.70 -0.05
N THR A 259 24.10 -0.89 -0.49
CA THR A 259 23.08 0.17 -0.58
C THR A 259 21.88 -0.02 0.36
N GLY A 260 21.88 -1.10 1.15
CA GLY A 260 20.86 -1.37 2.17
C GLY A 260 19.50 -1.77 1.60
N PHE A 261 18.44 -1.37 2.30
CA PHE A 261 17.05 -1.62 1.92
C PHE A 261 16.59 -0.68 0.79
N GLY A 262 15.65 -1.16 -0.02
CA GLY A 262 14.90 -0.39 -1.02
C GLY A 262 13.52 -0.99 -1.26
N LEU A 263 12.56 -0.17 -1.69
CA LEU A 263 11.16 -0.53 -1.93
C LEU A 263 10.71 0.01 -3.29
N SER A 264 10.02 -0.82 -4.08
CA SER A 264 9.50 -0.43 -5.38
C SER A 264 8.19 0.35 -5.26
N PRO A 265 7.83 1.18 -6.27
CA PRO A 265 6.43 1.54 -6.47
C PRO A 265 5.58 0.29 -6.75
N THR A 266 4.27 0.38 -6.53
CA THR A 266 3.33 -0.69 -6.90
C THR A 266 2.98 -0.58 -8.38
N VAL A 267 3.39 -1.58 -9.15
CA VAL A 267 3.09 -1.70 -10.59
C VAL A 267 1.91 -2.62 -10.85
N SER A 268 1.41 -2.60 -12.09
CA SER A 268 0.13 -3.23 -12.45
C SER A 268 0.23 -4.01 -13.75
N LEU A 269 -0.40 -5.18 -13.79
CA LEU A 269 -0.65 -5.95 -15.00
C LEU A 269 -2.16 -6.14 -15.18
N ARG A 270 -2.69 -5.80 -16.37
CA ARG A 270 -4.10 -5.98 -16.68
C ARG A 270 -4.33 -7.31 -17.42
N ALA A 271 -4.90 -8.29 -16.73
CA ALA A 271 -5.41 -9.51 -17.34
C ALA A 271 -6.82 -9.23 -17.91
N PHE A 272 -6.97 -9.14 -19.23
CA PHE A 272 -8.24 -8.74 -19.85
C PHE A 272 -8.58 -9.50 -21.12
N GLN A 273 -9.80 -10.02 -21.16
CA GLN A 273 -10.39 -10.69 -22.31
C GLN A 273 -11.68 -9.94 -22.72
N PRO A 274 -11.90 -9.59 -24.00
CA PRO A 274 -13.08 -8.81 -24.41
C PRO A 274 -14.41 -9.57 -24.34
N PHE A 275 -14.38 -10.90 -24.49
CA PHE A 275 -15.57 -11.76 -24.43
C PHE A 275 -15.29 -12.94 -23.50
N PHE A 276 -16.09 -13.07 -22.43
CA PHE A 276 -15.88 -14.06 -21.38
C PHE A 276 -17.16 -14.35 -20.59
N VAL A 277 -17.13 -15.42 -19.79
CA VAL A 277 -18.14 -15.73 -18.78
C VAL A 277 -17.59 -15.57 -17.36
N GLU A 278 -18.42 -15.08 -16.44
CA GLU A 278 -18.14 -14.97 -15.01
C GLU A 278 -19.16 -15.80 -14.21
N LEU A 279 -18.70 -16.56 -13.22
CA LEU A 279 -19.56 -17.38 -12.36
C LEU A 279 -19.80 -16.71 -11.02
N THR A 280 -21.06 -16.39 -10.72
CA THR A 280 -21.50 -15.96 -9.40
C THR A 280 -21.94 -17.19 -8.61
N MET A 281 -21.21 -17.48 -7.53
CA MET A 281 -21.36 -18.63 -6.65
C MET A 281 -21.05 -18.22 -5.20
N PRO A 282 -21.65 -18.87 -4.19
CA PRO A 282 -21.29 -18.64 -2.79
C PRO A 282 -19.92 -19.25 -2.46
N TYR A 283 -19.41 -19.01 -1.25
CA TYR A 283 -18.17 -19.62 -0.75
C TYR A 283 -18.32 -21.14 -0.53
N SER A 284 -19.44 -21.54 0.09
CA SER A 284 -19.80 -22.93 0.35
C SER A 284 -21.31 -23.16 0.18
N VAL A 285 -21.71 -24.43 0.11
CA VAL A 285 -23.12 -24.88 0.03
C VAL A 285 -23.33 -26.18 0.79
N VAL A 286 -24.52 -26.38 1.34
CA VAL A 286 -24.88 -27.63 2.04
C VAL A 286 -25.27 -28.72 1.02
N ARG A 287 -24.81 -29.95 1.23
CA ARG A 287 -25.19 -31.12 0.41
C ARG A 287 -26.71 -31.33 0.43
N GLY A 288 -27.30 -31.56 -0.75
CA GLY A 288 -28.73 -31.81 -0.91
C GLY A 288 -29.62 -30.56 -0.87
N GLU A 289 -29.13 -29.43 -0.37
CA GLU A 289 -29.78 -28.14 -0.57
C GLU A 289 -29.55 -27.64 -2.01
N SER A 290 -30.44 -26.78 -2.50
CA SER A 290 -30.37 -26.29 -3.88
C SER A 290 -30.04 -24.80 -3.91
N PHE A 291 -28.94 -24.45 -4.58
CA PHE A 291 -28.48 -23.07 -4.76
C PHE A 291 -28.64 -22.63 -6.21
N MET A 292 -28.57 -21.31 -6.46
CA MET A 292 -28.65 -20.75 -7.80
C MET A 292 -27.25 -20.38 -8.30
N LEU A 293 -26.68 -21.21 -9.18
CA LEU A 293 -25.47 -20.89 -9.91
C LEU A 293 -25.82 -19.94 -11.06
N LYS A 294 -25.15 -18.79 -11.14
CA LYS A 294 -25.33 -17.83 -12.23
C LYS A 294 -24.07 -17.72 -13.07
N ALA A 295 -24.22 -17.75 -14.39
CA ALA A 295 -23.17 -17.43 -15.34
C ALA A 295 -23.54 -16.13 -16.05
N THR A 296 -22.73 -15.09 -15.92
CA THR A 296 -22.90 -13.83 -16.66
C THR A 296 -21.87 -13.76 -17.77
N VAL A 297 -22.34 -13.79 -19.01
CA VAL A 297 -21.53 -13.57 -20.20
C VAL A 297 -21.45 -12.08 -20.48
N PHE A 298 -20.25 -11.56 -20.72
CA PHE A 298 -19.97 -10.17 -21.05
C PHE A 298 -19.43 -10.04 -22.47
N ASN A 299 -19.86 -9.01 -23.20
CA ASN A 299 -19.29 -8.62 -24.49
C ASN A 299 -18.77 -7.18 -24.44
N TYR A 300 -17.46 -7.01 -24.49
CA TYR A 300 -16.75 -5.73 -24.64
C TYR A 300 -16.15 -5.54 -26.05
N LEU A 301 -16.56 -6.37 -27.02
CA LEU A 301 -16.28 -6.13 -28.45
C LEU A 301 -17.28 -5.10 -29.00
N PRO A 302 -16.90 -4.27 -29.99
CA PRO A 302 -17.82 -3.34 -30.65
C PRO A 302 -18.90 -4.05 -31.49
N ALA A 303 -18.68 -5.31 -31.86
CA ALA A 303 -19.59 -6.09 -32.68
C ALA A 303 -20.66 -6.82 -31.86
N CYS A 304 -21.83 -7.03 -32.48
CA CYS A 304 -22.85 -7.92 -31.92
C CYS A 304 -22.51 -9.38 -32.18
N ILE A 305 -22.46 -10.17 -31.11
CA ILE A 305 -22.16 -11.60 -31.15
C ILE A 305 -23.41 -12.40 -30.74
N ARG A 306 -23.57 -13.59 -31.30
CA ARG A 306 -24.61 -14.55 -30.89
C ARG A 306 -23.97 -15.65 -30.06
N VAL A 307 -24.41 -15.82 -28.81
CA VAL A 307 -23.76 -16.70 -27.83
C VAL A 307 -24.66 -17.86 -27.44
N SER A 308 -24.07 -19.04 -27.19
CA SER A 308 -24.67 -20.10 -26.37
C SER A 308 -23.96 -20.17 -25.02
N VAL A 309 -24.63 -20.66 -23.98
CA VAL A 309 -24.04 -20.87 -22.64
C VAL A 309 -24.44 -22.24 -22.13
N THR A 310 -23.46 -23.05 -21.72
CA THR A 310 -23.67 -24.45 -21.34
C THR A 310 -22.94 -24.78 -20.03
N LEU A 311 -23.62 -25.48 -19.14
CA LEU A 311 -23.05 -26.06 -17.92
C LEU A 311 -22.75 -27.54 -18.19
N ALA A 312 -21.51 -27.97 -17.97
CA ALA A 312 -21.11 -29.37 -18.16
C ALA A 312 -21.86 -30.28 -17.17
N GLN A 313 -22.36 -31.42 -17.66
CA GLN A 313 -23.03 -32.41 -16.81
C GLN A 313 -22.00 -33.18 -15.98
N SER A 314 -22.35 -33.46 -14.72
CA SER A 314 -21.50 -34.14 -13.75
C SER A 314 -22.32 -35.12 -12.91
N THR A 315 -21.67 -36.16 -12.38
CA THR A 315 -22.29 -37.07 -11.41
C THR A 315 -22.40 -36.43 -10.02
N HIS A 316 -21.57 -35.43 -9.72
CA HIS A 316 -21.42 -34.79 -8.41
C HIS A 316 -22.56 -33.83 -8.03
N PHE A 317 -23.39 -33.41 -8.98
CA PHE A 317 -24.55 -32.53 -8.75
C PHE A 317 -25.74 -32.92 -9.65
N LEU A 318 -26.90 -32.29 -9.44
CA LEU A 318 -27.94 -32.09 -10.45
C LEU A 318 -28.01 -30.60 -10.78
N ALA A 319 -28.38 -30.25 -12.01
CA ALA A 319 -28.61 -28.88 -12.42
C ALA A 319 -29.85 -28.81 -13.33
N THR A 320 -30.76 -27.89 -13.05
CA THR A 320 -31.89 -27.57 -13.93
C THR A 320 -31.88 -26.07 -14.26
N LEU A 321 -31.97 -25.74 -15.54
CA LEU A 321 -32.07 -24.35 -16.00
C LEU A 321 -33.33 -23.70 -15.40
N VAL A 322 -33.20 -22.50 -14.84
CA VAL A 322 -34.29 -21.85 -14.08
C VAL A 322 -35.41 -21.36 -15.01
N GLU A 323 -35.05 -20.84 -16.17
CA GLU A 323 -35.98 -20.37 -17.21
C GLU A 323 -35.90 -21.26 -18.44
N LYS A 324 -36.97 -21.33 -19.25
CA LYS A 324 -36.93 -21.98 -20.57
C LYS A 324 -36.37 -20.99 -21.60
N GLU A 325 -35.07 -20.73 -21.49
CA GLU A 325 -34.38 -19.79 -22.36
C GLU A 325 -34.19 -20.33 -23.78
N GLU A 326 -34.00 -19.42 -24.74
CA GLU A 326 -33.58 -19.75 -26.09
C GLU A 326 -32.17 -20.36 -26.09
N GLU A 327 -31.91 -21.32 -27.00
CA GLU A 327 -30.62 -22.02 -27.13
C GLU A 327 -29.43 -21.08 -27.47
N SER A 328 -29.72 -19.85 -27.90
CA SER A 328 -28.72 -18.80 -28.13
C SER A 328 -29.28 -17.40 -27.90
N HIS A 329 -28.42 -16.47 -27.50
CA HIS A 329 -28.76 -15.08 -27.19
C HIS A 329 -27.89 -14.08 -27.96
N CYS A 330 -28.39 -12.86 -28.12
CA CYS A 330 -27.67 -11.78 -28.79
C CYS A 330 -27.07 -10.79 -27.78
N LEU A 331 -25.76 -10.59 -27.83
CA LEU A 331 -25.03 -9.63 -27.00
C LEU A 331 -24.30 -8.63 -27.92
N CYS A 332 -24.75 -7.38 -27.93
CA CYS A 332 -24.04 -6.27 -28.57
C CYS A 332 -22.98 -5.65 -27.63
N GLU A 333 -22.28 -4.62 -28.11
CA GLU A 333 -21.24 -3.90 -27.37
C GLU A 333 -21.69 -3.49 -25.96
N ASN A 334 -20.82 -3.72 -24.96
CA ASN A 334 -21.07 -3.52 -23.53
C ASN A 334 -22.30 -4.29 -22.99
N GLY A 335 -22.83 -5.23 -23.77
CA GLY A 335 -23.93 -6.10 -23.41
C GLY A 335 -23.51 -7.21 -22.45
N ARG A 336 -24.45 -7.62 -21.60
CA ARG A 336 -24.29 -8.79 -20.72
C ARG A 336 -25.55 -9.63 -20.71
N LYS A 337 -25.40 -10.94 -20.57
CA LYS A 337 -26.50 -11.89 -20.40
C LYS A 337 -26.18 -12.84 -19.26
N THR A 338 -27.06 -12.88 -18.26
CA THR A 338 -26.99 -13.86 -17.17
C THR A 338 -27.91 -15.03 -17.47
N VAL A 339 -27.37 -16.24 -17.36
CA VAL A 339 -28.05 -17.54 -17.40
C VAL A 339 -27.95 -18.16 -16.00
N ALA A 340 -28.98 -18.87 -15.56
CA ALA A 340 -29.04 -19.41 -14.20
C ALA A 340 -29.51 -20.88 -14.13
N TRP A 341 -28.82 -21.68 -13.32
CA TRP A 341 -29.22 -23.05 -12.99
C TRP A 341 -29.52 -23.15 -11.50
N LEU A 342 -30.61 -23.84 -11.17
CA LEU A 342 -30.83 -24.38 -9.84
C LEU A 342 -30.01 -25.67 -9.73
N VAL A 343 -29.07 -25.69 -8.79
CA VAL A 343 -28.05 -26.74 -8.65
C VAL A 343 -28.17 -27.40 -7.28
N THR A 344 -28.23 -28.74 -7.26
CA THR A 344 -28.29 -29.56 -6.04
C THR A 344 -27.03 -30.43 -5.94
N PRO A 345 -26.09 -30.15 -5.01
CA PRO A 345 -24.89 -30.97 -4.81
C PRO A 345 -25.20 -32.35 -4.21
N LYS A 346 -24.44 -33.37 -4.63
CA LYS A 346 -24.49 -34.75 -4.08
C LYS A 346 -23.21 -35.17 -3.38
N SER A 347 -22.06 -34.78 -3.91
CA SER A 347 -20.74 -35.09 -3.34
C SER A 347 -20.31 -34.02 -2.33
N LEU A 348 -19.57 -34.43 -1.30
CA LEU A 348 -18.97 -33.54 -0.29
C LEU A 348 -17.56 -33.11 -0.70
N GLY A 349 -17.07 -32.02 -0.12
CA GLY A 349 -15.75 -31.47 -0.41
C GLY A 349 -15.76 -30.54 -1.62
N GLN A 350 -14.62 -30.36 -2.29
CA GLN A 350 -14.53 -29.51 -3.48
C GLN A 350 -15.20 -30.18 -4.68
N VAL A 351 -16.22 -29.53 -5.25
CA VAL A 351 -16.94 -29.97 -6.45
C VAL A 351 -16.71 -28.98 -7.59
N GLU A 352 -16.32 -29.49 -8.76
CA GLU A 352 -16.00 -28.67 -9.93
C GLU A 352 -17.24 -28.33 -10.75
N PHE A 353 -17.38 -27.06 -11.10
CA PHE A 353 -18.37 -26.51 -12.01
C PHE A 353 -17.67 -25.96 -13.25
N SER A 354 -17.93 -26.57 -14.41
CA SER A 354 -17.40 -26.15 -15.71
C SER A 354 -18.51 -25.55 -16.56
N VAL A 355 -18.39 -24.28 -16.90
CA VAL A 355 -19.34 -23.54 -17.76
C VAL A 355 -18.62 -23.00 -18.98
N THR A 356 -19.20 -23.27 -20.15
CA THR A 356 -18.67 -22.85 -21.45
C THR A 356 -19.63 -21.84 -22.09
N THR A 357 -19.11 -20.71 -22.55
CA THR A 357 -19.78 -19.79 -23.48
C THR A 357 -19.12 -19.87 -24.85
N GLU A 358 -19.89 -19.86 -25.94
CA GLU A 358 -19.37 -19.87 -27.31
C GLU A 358 -20.10 -18.84 -28.18
N ALA A 359 -19.35 -18.01 -28.90
CA ALA A 359 -19.85 -17.20 -30.01
C ALA A 359 -20.07 -18.10 -31.26
N LEU A 360 -21.34 -18.21 -31.66
CA LEU A 360 -21.82 -19.11 -32.71
C LEU A 360 -21.58 -18.52 -34.11
N GLN A 361 -21.13 -19.37 -35.04
CA GLN A 361 -20.93 -19.01 -36.46
C GLN A 361 -22.21 -19.00 -37.31
N ASN A 362 -23.40 -19.06 -36.72
CA ASN A 362 -24.64 -18.93 -37.50
C ASN A 362 -24.89 -17.45 -37.83
N HIS A 363 -24.92 -17.11 -39.13
CA HIS A 363 -25.24 -15.77 -39.65
C HIS A 363 -26.73 -15.36 -39.43
N GLN A 364 -27.38 -15.85 -38.36
CA GLN A 364 -28.75 -15.53 -38.01
C GLN A 364 -28.77 -14.18 -37.26
N PRO A 365 -29.24 -13.08 -37.89
CA PRO A 365 -29.02 -11.73 -37.41
C PRO A 365 -29.64 -11.49 -36.03
N CYS A 366 -29.01 -10.60 -35.28
CA CYS A 366 -29.49 -10.15 -33.98
C CYS A 366 -30.48 -9.00 -34.17
N GLY A 367 -31.68 -9.33 -34.66
CA GLY A 367 -32.66 -8.36 -35.11
C GLY A 367 -32.14 -7.64 -36.36
N ASN A 368 -31.81 -6.36 -36.22
CA ASN A 368 -31.25 -5.54 -37.30
C ASN A 368 -29.71 -5.59 -37.37
N TYR A 369 -29.04 -6.20 -36.38
CA TYR A 369 -27.58 -6.25 -36.32
C TYR A 369 -27.03 -7.49 -37.01
N ILE A 370 -25.97 -7.29 -37.81
CA ILE A 370 -25.13 -8.38 -38.33
C ILE A 370 -24.43 -9.04 -37.13
N VAL A 371 -24.37 -10.38 -37.14
CA VAL A 371 -23.60 -11.14 -36.17
C VAL A 371 -22.18 -11.31 -36.72
N GLU A 372 -21.20 -10.88 -35.95
CA GLU A 372 -19.79 -11.21 -36.19
C GLU A 372 -19.35 -12.27 -35.17
N THR A 373 -18.36 -13.08 -35.54
CA THR A 373 -17.69 -14.00 -34.59
C THR A 373 -16.27 -13.52 -34.35
N PRO A 374 -15.86 -13.27 -33.10
CA PRO A 374 -14.48 -12.89 -32.81
C PRO A 374 -13.55 -14.06 -33.18
N GLU A 375 -12.46 -13.74 -33.86
CA GLU A 375 -11.47 -14.73 -34.27
C GLU A 375 -10.76 -15.31 -33.02
N LYS A 376 -10.29 -14.44 -32.13
CA LYS A 376 -9.74 -14.79 -30.80
C LYS A 376 -10.84 -15.10 -29.79
N GLY A 377 -10.61 -16.09 -28.92
CA GLY A 377 -11.41 -16.28 -27.71
C GLY A 377 -12.88 -16.58 -27.98
N ARG A 378 -13.22 -17.07 -29.18
CA ARG A 378 -14.59 -17.44 -29.61
C ARG A 378 -15.34 -18.27 -28.56
N LYS A 379 -14.61 -19.09 -27.81
CA LYS A 379 -15.11 -19.97 -26.76
C LYS A 379 -14.30 -19.72 -25.50
N ASP A 380 -15.01 -19.48 -24.40
CA ASP A 380 -14.44 -19.29 -23.07
C ASP A 380 -15.05 -20.30 -22.10
N THR A 381 -14.21 -21.05 -21.41
CA THR A 381 -14.62 -22.13 -20.49
C THR A 381 -14.08 -21.82 -19.09
N VAL A 382 -14.97 -21.61 -18.12
CA VAL A 382 -14.60 -21.39 -16.72
C VAL A 382 -14.84 -22.63 -15.89
N ILE A 383 -13.79 -23.10 -15.21
CA ILE A 383 -13.83 -24.17 -14.22
C ILE A 383 -13.60 -23.55 -12.84
N ARG A 384 -14.58 -23.66 -11.95
CA ARG A 384 -14.48 -23.22 -10.55
C ARG A 384 -14.82 -24.35 -9.60
N GLN A 385 -14.11 -24.44 -8.48
CA GLN A 385 -14.41 -25.37 -7.39
C GLN A 385 -15.29 -24.69 -6.35
N LEU A 386 -16.24 -25.45 -5.79
CA LEU A 386 -17.13 -25.01 -4.71
C LEU A 386 -17.05 -25.99 -3.54
N LEU A 387 -16.94 -25.47 -2.32
CA LEU A 387 -16.95 -26.29 -1.12
C LEU A 387 -18.38 -26.77 -0.80
N VAL A 388 -18.58 -28.09 -0.82
CA VAL A 388 -19.84 -28.72 -0.40
C VAL A 388 -19.71 -29.30 1.00
N GLU A 389 -20.44 -28.71 1.93
CA GLU A 389 -20.45 -29.00 3.36
C GLU A 389 -21.52 -30.05 3.71
N PRO A 390 -21.32 -30.85 4.79
CA PRO A 390 -22.31 -31.84 5.23
C PRO A 390 -23.55 -31.18 5.84
N GLU A 391 -24.69 -31.83 5.69
CA GLU A 391 -25.96 -31.40 6.27
C GLU A 391 -26.02 -31.57 7.79
N GLY A 392 -26.62 -30.60 8.48
CA GLY A 392 -26.83 -30.62 9.94
C GLY A 392 -26.24 -29.39 10.65
N VAL A 393 -25.89 -29.56 11.92
CA VAL A 393 -25.22 -28.54 12.73
C VAL A 393 -24.01 -29.19 13.38
N GLU A 394 -22.84 -28.59 13.17
CA GLU A 394 -21.57 -29.07 13.73
C GLU A 394 -21.57 -29.05 15.26
N LYS A 395 -20.87 -30.02 15.87
CA LYS A 395 -20.71 -30.14 17.32
C LYS A 395 -19.28 -30.55 17.66
N GLU A 396 -18.42 -29.56 17.86
CA GLU A 396 -17.10 -29.76 18.44
C GLU A 396 -17.22 -30.11 19.93
N THR A 397 -16.39 -31.06 20.42
CA THR A 397 -16.29 -31.40 21.85
C THR A 397 -14.83 -31.62 22.25
N THR A 398 -14.18 -30.55 22.70
CA THR A 398 -12.75 -30.57 23.05
C THR A 398 -12.51 -31.20 24.42
N GLN A 399 -11.77 -32.30 24.49
CA GLN A 399 -11.31 -32.90 25.75
C GLN A 399 -9.82 -32.63 25.95
N ASN A 400 -9.50 -31.63 26.77
CA ASN A 400 -8.13 -31.29 27.12
C ASN A 400 -7.66 -32.03 28.39
N SER A 401 -6.38 -32.40 28.43
CA SER A 401 -5.73 -32.93 29.63
C SER A 401 -4.27 -32.50 29.68
N VAL A 402 -3.71 -32.38 30.89
CA VAL A 402 -2.31 -32.00 31.12
C VAL A 402 -1.60 -33.17 31.79
N LEU A 403 -0.61 -33.74 31.10
CA LEU A 403 0.14 -34.90 31.58
C LEU A 403 1.51 -34.46 32.14
N CYS A 404 1.55 -34.21 33.44
CA CYS A 404 2.80 -33.95 34.16
C CYS A 404 3.43 -35.27 34.64
N GLY A 405 4.58 -35.63 34.07
CA GLY A 405 5.43 -36.68 34.65
C GLY A 405 6.01 -36.23 36.00
N LYS A 406 6.26 -37.19 36.90
CA LYS A 406 7.13 -36.95 38.06
C LYS A 406 8.59 -37.05 37.60
N GLY A 407 9.36 -36.00 37.83
CA GLY A 407 10.83 -36.04 37.80
C GLY A 407 11.40 -36.65 39.08
#